data_AF-A0A379WCE9-F1
#
_entry.id   AF-A0A379WCE9-F1
#
_cell.length_a   1.000
_cell.length_b   1.000
_cell.length_c   1.000
_cell.angle_alpha   90.00
_cell.angle_beta   90.00
_cell.angle_gamma   90.00
#
_symmetry.space_group_name_H-M   'P 1'
#
loop_
_entity.id
_entity.type
_entity.pdbx_description
1 polymer ?
#
loop_
_entity_poly.entity_id
_entity_poly.type
_entity_poly.pdbx_seq_one_letter_code
_entity_poly.pdbx_strand_id
1 'polypeptide(L)' 'MLTNLESQLKQQNAADKLDQVLAEIPRVREDLGFIPLVTPTSQIVGTQAVLNVLTGERYKTIAKETAAF' A
#
# COMPACT_ATOMS: atom_id res chain seq x y z
N MET A 1 8.86 -3.25 -6.54
CA MET A 1 7.72 -2.78 -5.72
C MET A 1 8.19 -1.69 -4.76
N LEU A 2 9.17 -1.95 -3.88
CA LEU A 2 9.72 -0.96 -2.93
C LEU A 2 10.14 0.39 -3.57
N THR A 3 10.94 0.35 -4.65
CA THR A 3 11.40 1.56 -5.35
C THR A 3 10.26 2.43 -5.90
N ASN A 4 9.13 1.81 -6.26
CA ASN A 4 7.94 2.51 -6.72
C ASN A 4 7.22 3.20 -5.55
N LEU A 5 7.08 2.52 -4.41
CA LEU A 5 6.47 3.10 -3.20
C LEU A 5 7.29 4.28 -2.67
N GLU A 6 8.61 4.15 -2.60
CA GLU A 6 9.49 5.25 -2.22
C GLU A 6 9.33 6.46 -3.16
N SER A 7 9.21 6.22 -4.47
CA SER A 7 9.00 7.29 -5.44
C SER A 7 7.64 7.97 -5.24
N GLN A 8 6.57 7.20 -4.97
CA GLN A 8 5.23 7.73 -4.66
C GLN A 8 5.22 8.56 -3.37
N LEU A 9 5.88 8.09 -2.31
CA LEU A 9 5.99 8.83 -1.05
C LEU A 9 6.82 10.10 -1.21
N LYS A 10 7.93 10.06 -1.95
CA LYS A 10 8.75 11.24 -2.24
C LYS A 10 7.97 12.30 -3.03
N GLN A 11 7.19 11.89 -4.03
CA GLN A 11 6.33 12.82 -4.80
C GLN A 11 5.28 13.52 -3.93
N GLN A 12 4.88 12.90 -2.81
CA GLN A 12 3.91 13.45 -1.87
C GLN A 12 4.55 14.08 -0.62
N ASN A 13 5.87 14.32 -0.62
CA ASN A 13 6.63 14.85 0.53
C ASN A 13 6.43 14.02 1.82
N ALA A 14 6.25 12.70 1.68
CA ALA A 14 5.95 11.76 2.77
C ALA A 14 6.98 10.63 2.86
N ALA A 15 8.24 10.89 2.45
CA ALA A 15 9.30 9.89 2.42
C ALA A 15 9.62 9.31 3.81
N ASP A 16 9.38 10.10 4.87
CA ASP A 16 9.48 9.72 6.28
C ASP A 16 8.46 8.64 6.70
N LYS A 17 7.39 8.43 5.91
CA LYS A 17 6.35 7.44 6.19
C LYS A 17 6.64 6.06 5.61
N LEU A 18 7.81 5.83 5.01
CA LEU A 18 8.16 4.54 4.41
C LEU A 18 8.03 3.38 5.40
N ASP A 19 8.51 3.56 6.63
CA ASP A 19 8.44 2.53 7.67
C ASP A 19 6.99 2.20 8.05
N GLN A 20 6.10 3.20 8.07
CA GLN A 20 4.68 3.00 8.33
C GLN A 20 4.01 2.23 7.18
N VAL A 21 4.39 2.53 5.93
CA VAL A 21 3.89 1.79 4.76
C VAL A 21 4.35 0.35 4.81
N LEU A 22 5.62 0.09 5.13
CA LEU A 22 6.15 -1.27 5.29
C LEU A 22 5.43 -2.06 6.38
N ALA A 23 5.05 -1.42 7.48
CA ALA A 23 4.26 -2.02 8.54
C ALA A 23 2.79 -2.27 8.15
N GLU A 24 2.24 -1.48 7.24
CA GLU A 24 0.86 -1.59 6.78
C GLU A 24 0.68 -2.67 5.69
N ILE A 25 1.70 -2.92 4.86
CA ILE A 25 1.71 -3.98 3.82
C ILE A 25 1.24 -5.36 4.34
N PRO A 26 1.80 -5.93 5.43
CA PRO A 26 1.37 -7.25 5.90
C PRO A 26 -0.09 -7.26 6.37
N ARG A 27 -0.60 -6.15 6.91
CA ARG A 27 -2.00 -6.02 7.34
C ARG A 27 -2.95 -5.98 6.15
N VAL A 28 -2.62 -5.18 5.14
CA VAL A 28 -3.41 -5.14 3.88
C VAL A 28 -3.39 -6.51 3.20
N ARG A 29 -2.24 -7.19 3.20
CA ARG A 29 -2.13 -8.54 2.63
C ARG A 29 -3.00 -9.54 3.38
N GLU A 30 -3.05 -9.47 4.70
CA GLU A 30 -3.93 -10.30 5.53
C GLU A 30 -5.40 -10.04 5.22
N ASP A 31 -5.81 -8.77 5.13
CA ASP A 31 -7.18 -8.38 4.79
C ASP A 31 -7.61 -8.88 3.40
N LEU A 32 -6.67 -9.04 2.47
CA LEU A 32 -6.89 -9.63 1.16
C LEU A 32 -6.75 -11.16 1.13
N GLY A 33 -6.64 -11.84 2.28
CA GLY A 33 -6.58 -13.30 2.35
C GLY A 33 -5.21 -13.90 2.03
N PHE A 34 -4.13 -13.21 2.41
CA PHE A 34 -2.74 -13.67 2.25
C PHE A 34 -2.29 -13.93 0.81
N ILE A 35 -2.82 -13.18 -0.16
CA ILE A 35 -2.43 -13.29 -1.57
C ILE A 35 -0.90 -13.27 -1.78
N PRO A 36 -0.37 -13.99 -2.78
CA PRO A 36 1.04 -13.96 -3.11
C PRO A 36 1.49 -12.53 -3.46
N LEU A 37 2.61 -12.05 -2.91
CA LEU A 37 3.15 -10.72 -3.21
C LEU A 37 4.06 -10.76 -4.45
N VAL A 38 3.46 -10.99 -5.61
CA VAL A 38 4.11 -10.96 -6.93
C VAL A 38 3.42 -9.91 -7.82
N THR A 39 3.88 -9.67 -9.03
CA THR A 39 3.13 -8.77 -9.95
C THR A 39 1.86 -9.49 -10.44
N PRO A 40 0.67 -8.85 -10.47
CA PRO A 40 0.37 -7.45 -10.12
C PRO A 40 -0.02 -7.23 -8.64
N THR A 41 -0.34 -8.27 -7.89
CA THR A 41 -0.89 -8.22 -6.52
C THR A 41 -0.04 -7.43 -5.53
N SER A 42 1.29 -7.53 -5.62
CA SER A 42 2.25 -6.75 -4.82
C SER A 42 2.09 -5.24 -5.00
N GLN A 43 1.76 -4.77 -6.21
CA GLN A 43 1.52 -3.34 -6.46
C GLN A 43 0.20 -2.90 -5.84
N ILE A 44 -0.82 -3.75 -5.90
CA ILE A 44 -2.16 -3.49 -5.34
C ILE A 44 -2.06 -3.31 -3.82
N VAL A 45 -1.43 -4.28 -3.14
CA VAL A 45 -1.17 -4.22 -1.69
C VAL A 45 -0.35 -2.98 -1.33
N GLY A 46 0.70 -2.68 -2.09
CA GLY A 46 1.55 -1.51 -1.85
C GLY A 46 0.82 -0.18 -1.97
N THR A 47 0.05 -0.01 -3.05
CA THR A 47 -0.72 1.21 -3.30
C THR A 47 -1.77 1.41 -2.21
N GLN A 48 -2.48 0.36 -1.82
CA GLN A 48 -3.47 0.46 -0.74
C GLN A 48 -2.81 0.77 0.62
N ALA A 49 -1.65 0.19 0.92
CA ALA A 49 -0.90 0.50 2.13
C ALA A 49 -0.45 1.97 2.15
N VAL A 50 0.03 2.51 1.03
CA VAL A 50 0.37 3.92 0.88
C VAL A 50 -0.85 4.81 1.11
N LEU A 51 -2.00 4.48 0.52
CA LEU A 51 -3.25 5.23 0.74
C LEU A 51 -3.67 5.24 2.21
N ASN A 52 -3.62 4.08 2.89
CA ASN A 52 -3.97 3.99 4.31
C ASN A 52 -3.07 4.89 5.18
N VAL A 53 -1.76 4.89 4.93
CA VAL A 53 -0.78 5.69 5.70
C VAL A 53 -0.87 7.19 5.40
N LEU A 54 -1.14 7.57 4.15
CA LEU A 54 -1.28 8.97 3.76
C LEU A 54 -2.59 9.57 4.27
N THR A 55 -3.67 8.80 4.23
CA THR A 55 -5.00 9.25 4.70
C THR A 55 -5.15 9.18 6.22
N GLY A 56 -4.30 8.41 6.91
CA GLY A 56 -4.34 8.22 8.36
C GLY A 56 -5.47 7.29 8.83
N GLU A 57 -6.22 6.70 7.91
CA GLU A 57 -7.36 5.83 8.18
C GLU A 57 -7.40 4.68 7.16
N ARG A 58 -7.48 3.44 7.65
CA ARG A 58 -7.44 2.26 6.77
C ARG A 58 -8.68 2.24 5.87
N TYR A 59 -8.47 2.06 4.57
CA TYR A 59 -9.52 1.91 3.55
C TYR A 59 -10.47 3.12 3.40
N LYS A 60 -10.12 4.29 3.95
CA LYS A 60 -10.84 5.55 3.67
C LYS A 60 -10.91 5.85 2.17
N THR A 61 -9.85 5.48 1.45
CA THR A 61 -9.83 5.47 -0.01
C THR A 61 -9.40 4.08 -0.45
N ILE A 62 -10.26 3.42 -1.21
CA ILE A 62 -10.00 2.08 -1.76
C ILE A 62 -9.47 2.25 -3.17
N ALA A 63 -8.27 1.72 -3.44
CA ALA A 63 -7.74 1.68 -4.80
C ALA A 63 -8.65 0.79 -5.66
N LYS A 64 -8.95 1.22 -6.89
CA LYS A 64 -9.86 0.50 -7.79
C LYS A 64 -9.41 -0.95 -8.02
N GLU A 65 -8.11 -1.16 -8.07
CA GLU A 65 -7.48 -2.47 -8.25
C GLU A 65 -7.59 -3.34 -7.00
N THR A 66 -7.73 -2.75 -5.81
CA THR A 66 -7.95 -3.48 -4.55
C THR A 66 -9.39 -3.95 -4.43
N ALA A 67 -10.35 -3.16 -4.90
CA ALA A 67 -11.78 -3.51 -4.88
C ALA A 67 -12.14 -4.68 -5.83
N ALA A 68 -11.21 -5.12 -6.68
CA ALA A 68 -11.39 -6.24 -7.60
C ALA A 68 -11.04 -7.61 -6.97
N PHE A 69 -10.57 -7.63 -5.72
CA PHE A 69 -10.27 -8.83 -4.93
C PHE A 69 -11.34 -9.00 -3.84
#